data_AF-A0A9X8H703-F1
#
_entry.id   AF-A0A9X8H703-F1
#
_cell.length_a   1.000
_cell.length_b   1.000
_cell.length_c   1.000
_cell.angle_alpha   90.00
_cell.angle_beta   90.00
_cell.angle_gamma   90.00
#
_symmetry.space_group_name_H-M   'P 1'
#
loop_
_entity.id
_entity.type
_entity.pdbx_description
1 polymer ?
#
loop_
_entity_poly.entity_id
_entity_poly.type
_entity_poly.pdbx_seq_one_letter_code
_entity_poly.pdbx_strand_id
1 'polypeptide(L)'
;MANVASSLLGLTDHEFAHVFAQDGAVSEWLFDEMKAVLQDADTDEFYTSHHGDNLLLVAVRVVASEDHGLDLAQLVDRGLLSLPRIIAMCSLYAQSNSHVMQWWLQRVFACAPHLANQVPMLHDIFYHVRVLHYVTTVSVQIQALLTSHDMFLSILTPPKATDLDHCFDGQTLLHAILVCYETDLPLLNKLSRNDKLVPVARRHVLLSIGLWLDKTFLSVLKSDRAQAEQRTDWFFGVLNSLLHNADASEPASLLSDLCRLLQFK
;
A
#
# COMPACT_ATOMS: atom_id res chain seq x y z
N MET A 1 -18.69 8.73 -24.70
CA MET A 1 -17.38 8.69 -25.39
C MET A 1 -17.05 7.23 -25.64
N ALA A 2 -16.58 6.84 -26.83
CA ALA A 2 -16.04 5.49 -27.02
C ALA A 2 -14.95 5.28 -25.97
N ASN A 3 -15.08 4.24 -25.16
CA ASN A 3 -14.21 4.02 -24.01
C ASN A 3 -12.78 3.79 -24.55
N VAL A 4 -11.90 4.77 -24.41
CA VAL A 4 -10.49 4.73 -24.88
C VAL A 4 -9.83 3.42 -24.42
N ALA A 5 -10.15 2.98 -23.20
CA ALA A 5 -9.70 1.69 -22.68
C ALA A 5 -10.16 0.51 -23.55
N SER A 6 -11.43 0.46 -23.96
CA SER A 6 -11.95 -0.60 -24.83
C SER A 6 -11.33 -0.56 -26.23
N SER A 7 -11.04 0.63 -26.77
CA SER A 7 -10.31 0.78 -28.03
C SER A 7 -8.87 0.27 -27.94
N LEU A 8 -8.15 0.59 -26.85
CA LEU A 8 -6.80 0.09 -26.60
C LEU A 8 -6.78 -1.44 -26.41
N LEU A 9 -7.74 -1.98 -25.67
CA LEU A 9 -7.86 -3.44 -25.47
C LEU A 9 -8.22 -4.19 -26.76
N GLY A 10 -8.84 -3.52 -27.75
CA GLY A 10 -9.14 -4.09 -29.06
C GLY A 10 -7.95 -4.14 -30.04
N LEU A 11 -6.82 -3.48 -29.73
CA LEU A 11 -5.62 -3.50 -30.57
C LEU A 11 -4.94 -4.87 -30.54
N THR A 12 -4.15 -5.19 -31.57
CA THR A 12 -3.21 -6.33 -31.52
C THR A 12 -2.05 -6.04 -30.56
N ASP A 13 -1.32 -7.08 -30.13
CA ASP A 13 -0.26 -6.91 -29.13
C ASP A 13 0.87 -5.98 -29.60
N HIS A 14 1.24 -6.06 -30.88
CA HIS A 14 2.24 -5.16 -31.45
C HIS A 14 1.76 -3.72 -31.58
N GLU A 15 0.50 -3.50 -31.99
CA GLU A 15 -0.09 -2.16 -32.07
C GLU A 15 -0.21 -1.54 -30.68
N PHE A 16 -0.64 -2.32 -29.69
CA PHE A 16 -0.74 -1.89 -28.31
C PHE A 16 0.62 -1.48 -27.74
N ALA A 17 1.64 -2.34 -27.89
CA ALA A 17 3.00 -2.05 -27.46
C ALA A 17 3.54 -0.79 -28.15
N HIS A 18 3.31 -0.65 -29.45
CA HIS A 18 3.76 0.51 -30.22
C HIS A 18 3.14 1.83 -29.72
N VAL A 19 1.85 1.84 -29.41
CA VAL A 19 1.14 3.01 -28.87
C VAL A 19 1.76 3.46 -27.54
N PHE A 20 1.96 2.53 -26.59
CA PHE A 20 2.59 2.87 -25.30
C PHE A 20 4.07 3.23 -25.41
N ALA A 21 4.77 2.71 -26.42
CA ALA A 21 6.18 3.03 -26.67
C ALA A 21 6.38 4.41 -27.32
N GLN A 22 5.40 4.94 -28.04
CA GLN A 22 5.56 6.17 -28.83
C GLN A 22 4.75 7.36 -28.29
N ASP A 23 3.60 7.11 -27.67
CA ASP A 23 2.70 8.17 -27.23
C ASP A 23 2.63 8.24 -25.70
N GLY A 24 3.34 9.22 -25.12
CA GLY A 24 3.30 9.49 -23.69
C GLY A 24 1.90 9.92 -23.19
N ALA A 25 1.07 10.52 -24.06
CA ALA A 25 -0.25 11.01 -23.69
C ALA A 25 -1.20 9.87 -23.31
N VAL A 26 -1.04 8.68 -23.90
CA VAL A 26 -1.84 7.50 -23.55
C VAL A 26 -1.54 7.05 -22.12
N SER A 27 -0.30 7.19 -21.70
CA SER A 27 0.09 6.84 -20.33
C SER A 27 -0.31 7.88 -19.30
N GLU A 28 -0.28 9.17 -19.68
CA GLU A 28 -0.84 10.25 -18.86
C GLU A 28 -2.34 10.08 -18.70
N TRP A 29 -3.06 9.82 -19.80
CA TRP A 29 -4.49 9.51 -19.79
C TRP A 29 -4.80 8.35 -18.83
N LEU A 30 -4.09 7.24 -18.93
CA LEU A 30 -4.31 6.08 -18.05
C LEU A 30 -4.20 6.46 -16.56
N PHE A 31 -3.20 7.29 -16.21
CA PHE A 31 -2.99 7.71 -14.84
C PHE A 31 -4.03 8.75 -14.38
N ASP A 32 -4.40 9.69 -15.24
CA ASP A 32 -5.43 10.70 -14.92
C ASP A 32 -6.79 10.05 -14.70
N GLU A 33 -7.16 9.05 -15.50
CA GLU A 33 -8.38 8.26 -15.28
C GLU A 33 -8.31 7.51 -13.95
N MET A 34 -7.21 6.82 -13.64
CA MET A 34 -7.05 6.15 -12.33
C MET A 34 -7.15 7.14 -11.16
N LYS A 35 -6.59 8.34 -11.32
CA LYS A 35 -6.66 9.38 -10.29
C LYS A 35 -8.06 9.95 -10.13
N ALA A 36 -8.77 10.20 -11.23
CA ALA A 36 -10.17 10.62 -11.21
C ALA A 36 -11.02 9.57 -10.50
N VAL A 37 -10.80 8.29 -10.83
CA VAL A 37 -11.47 7.17 -10.17
C VAL A 37 -11.17 7.13 -8.66
N LEU A 38 -9.93 7.37 -8.24
CA LEU A 38 -9.58 7.44 -6.80
C LEU A 38 -10.28 8.59 -6.08
N GLN A 39 -10.52 9.71 -6.76
CA GLN A 39 -11.25 10.84 -6.19
C GLN A 39 -12.75 10.56 -6.08
N ASP A 40 -13.30 9.81 -7.04
CA ASP A 40 -14.72 9.45 -7.06
C ASP A 40 -15.06 8.30 -6.11
N ALA A 41 -14.09 7.45 -5.74
CA ALA A 41 -14.27 6.36 -4.78
C ALA A 41 -14.69 6.80 -3.36
N ASP A 42 -14.54 8.09 -3.03
CA ASP A 42 -15.11 8.70 -1.81
C ASP A 42 -16.65 8.81 -1.86
N THR A 43 -17.26 8.57 -3.03
CA THR A 43 -18.70 8.43 -3.23
C THR A 43 -19.01 6.96 -3.55
N ASP A 44 -19.84 6.31 -2.72
CA ASP A 44 -20.15 4.86 -2.69
C ASP A 44 -20.60 4.19 -4.03
N GLU A 45 -20.56 4.86 -5.18
CA GLU A 45 -21.04 4.37 -6.49
C GLU A 45 -20.02 3.53 -7.28
N PHE A 46 -18.76 3.43 -6.82
CA PHE A 46 -17.65 2.91 -7.62
C PHE A 46 -17.71 1.41 -7.96
N TYR A 47 -18.33 0.55 -7.12
CA TYR A 47 -18.27 -0.91 -7.27
C TYR A 47 -19.02 -1.50 -8.49
N THR A 48 -19.49 -0.67 -9.44
CA THR A 48 -20.30 -1.14 -10.59
C THR A 48 -19.88 -0.64 -11.98
N SER A 49 -18.77 0.11 -12.12
CA SER A 49 -18.40 0.63 -13.45
C SER A 49 -17.45 -0.31 -14.20
N HIS A 50 -17.86 -0.75 -15.40
CA HIS A 50 -16.99 -1.43 -16.38
C HIS A 50 -15.74 -0.62 -16.76
N HIS A 51 -15.67 0.66 -16.38
CA HIS A 51 -14.55 1.54 -16.67
C HIS A 51 -13.31 1.18 -15.84
N GLY A 52 -13.46 0.93 -14.53
CA GLY A 52 -12.35 0.53 -13.65
C GLY A 52 -11.69 -0.79 -14.07
N ASP A 53 -12.48 -1.81 -14.42
CA ASP A 53 -11.95 -3.11 -14.86
C ASP A 53 -11.11 -2.98 -16.15
N ASN A 54 -11.53 -2.11 -17.07
CA ASN A 54 -10.79 -1.88 -18.30
C ASN A 54 -9.44 -1.19 -18.05
N LEU A 55 -9.34 -0.29 -17.06
CA LEU A 55 -8.08 0.36 -16.71
C LEU A 55 -7.07 -0.64 -16.11
N LEU A 56 -7.52 -1.56 -15.26
CA LEU A 56 -6.68 -2.65 -14.75
C LEU A 56 -6.18 -3.55 -15.89
N LEU A 57 -7.06 -3.95 -16.80
CA LEU A 57 -6.68 -4.77 -17.95
C LEU A 57 -5.65 -4.09 -18.85
N VAL A 58 -5.79 -2.78 -19.10
CA VAL A 58 -4.79 -2.00 -19.84
C VAL A 58 -3.45 -2.01 -19.12
N ALA A 59 -3.42 -1.74 -17.80
CA ALA A 59 -2.18 -1.72 -17.02
C ALA A 59 -1.49 -3.10 -16.95
N VAL A 60 -2.27 -4.19 -16.85
CA VAL A 60 -1.77 -5.57 -16.91
C VAL A 60 -1.18 -5.86 -18.28
N ARG A 61 -1.87 -5.45 -19.36
CA ARG A 61 -1.40 -5.65 -20.73
C ARG A 61 -0.10 -4.90 -21.02
N VAL A 62 0.09 -3.70 -20.49
CA VAL A 62 1.36 -2.96 -20.58
C VAL A 62 2.51 -3.81 -20.07
N VAL A 63 2.39 -4.38 -18.86
CA VAL A 63 3.45 -5.18 -18.25
C VAL A 63 3.60 -6.57 -18.89
N ALA A 64 2.54 -7.07 -19.55
CA ALA A 64 2.61 -8.30 -20.35
C ALA A 64 3.24 -8.11 -21.74
N SER A 65 3.41 -6.87 -22.22
CA SER A 65 3.83 -6.59 -23.59
C SER A 65 5.35 -6.60 -23.83
N GLU A 66 6.14 -7.02 -22.83
CA GLU A 66 7.60 -7.12 -22.93
C GLU A 66 8.05 -7.99 -24.11
N ASP A 67 7.40 -9.15 -24.27
CA ASP A 67 7.67 -10.10 -25.36
C ASP A 67 7.29 -9.56 -26.77
N HIS A 68 6.61 -8.41 -26.82
CA HIS A 68 6.09 -7.80 -28.06
C HIS A 68 6.81 -6.49 -28.44
N GLY A 69 7.96 -6.21 -27.83
CA GLY A 69 8.84 -5.09 -28.19
C GLY A 69 8.71 -3.86 -27.29
N LEU A 70 8.00 -3.97 -26.17
CA LEU A 70 7.91 -2.91 -25.17
C LEU A 70 9.03 -3.09 -24.14
N ASP A 71 10.01 -2.19 -24.13
CA ASP A 71 11.05 -2.19 -23.09
C ASP A 71 10.50 -1.58 -21.80
N LEU A 72 10.17 -2.44 -20.82
CA LEU A 72 9.62 -2.04 -19.54
C LEU A 72 10.58 -1.14 -18.73
N ALA A 73 11.90 -1.26 -18.91
CA ALA A 73 12.86 -0.37 -18.27
C ALA A 73 12.75 1.06 -18.83
N GLN A 74 12.59 1.20 -20.15
CA GLN A 74 12.33 2.50 -20.78
C GLN A 74 11.02 3.12 -20.32
N LEU A 75 10.00 2.33 -19.98
CA LEU A 75 8.75 2.87 -19.43
C LEU A 75 8.96 3.53 -18.06
N VAL A 76 9.89 3.01 -17.26
CA VAL A 76 10.24 3.65 -15.98
C VAL A 76 11.02 4.92 -16.19
N ASP A 77 12.01 4.92 -17.10
CA ASP A 77 12.78 6.13 -17.44
C ASP A 77 11.88 7.26 -17.97
N ARG A 78 10.80 6.90 -18.65
CA ARG A 78 9.77 7.84 -19.15
C ARG A 78 8.70 8.19 -18.11
N GLY A 79 8.79 7.67 -16.89
CA GLY A 79 7.86 7.94 -15.79
C GLY A 79 6.51 7.23 -15.89
N LEU A 80 6.35 6.32 -16.87
CA LEU A 80 5.09 5.61 -17.14
C LEU A 80 4.79 4.56 -16.06
N LEU A 81 5.84 3.97 -15.50
CA LEU A 81 5.82 3.07 -14.34
C LEU A 81 6.60 3.72 -13.19
N SER A 82 5.93 4.52 -12.37
CA SER A 82 6.52 5.27 -11.26
C SER A 82 5.81 4.98 -9.94
N LEU A 83 6.46 5.28 -8.81
CA LEU A 83 5.89 5.03 -7.48
C LEU A 83 4.49 5.65 -7.27
N PRO A 84 4.20 6.90 -7.66
CA PRO A 84 2.84 7.46 -7.54
C PRO A 84 1.78 6.65 -8.30
N ARG A 85 2.15 6.13 -9.48
CA ARG A 85 1.25 5.30 -10.30
C ARG A 85 1.04 3.92 -9.69
N ILE A 86 2.09 3.34 -9.11
CA ILE A 86 2.02 2.09 -8.34
C ILE A 86 1.10 2.26 -7.12
N ILE A 87 1.21 3.38 -6.40
CA ILE A 87 0.32 3.70 -5.27
C ILE A 87 -1.13 3.77 -5.75
N ALA A 88 -1.39 4.47 -6.86
CA ALA A 88 -2.74 4.58 -7.41
C ALA A 88 -3.32 3.20 -7.79
N MET A 89 -2.54 2.39 -8.50
CA MET A 89 -2.91 1.02 -8.89
C MET A 89 -3.23 0.14 -7.68
N CYS A 90 -2.36 0.12 -6.67
CA CYS A 90 -2.60 -0.68 -5.46
C CYS A 90 -3.85 -0.19 -4.74
N SER A 91 -4.04 1.13 -4.60
CA SER A 91 -5.18 1.71 -3.89
C SER A 91 -6.52 1.34 -4.53
N LEU A 92 -6.57 1.23 -5.87
CA LEU A 92 -7.78 0.85 -6.59
C LEU A 92 -8.07 -0.66 -6.53
N TYR A 93 -7.03 -1.50 -6.68
CA TYR A 93 -7.23 -2.90 -7.05
C TYR A 93 -6.70 -3.92 -6.03
N ALA A 94 -5.93 -3.53 -5.02
CA ALA A 94 -5.34 -4.48 -4.07
C ALA A 94 -6.40 -5.27 -3.28
N GLN A 95 -7.52 -4.64 -2.95
CA GLN A 95 -8.59 -5.29 -2.17
C GLN A 95 -9.44 -6.24 -3.02
N SER A 96 -9.72 -5.88 -4.28
CA SER A 96 -10.61 -6.62 -5.19
C SER A 96 -9.87 -7.64 -6.05
N ASN A 97 -8.60 -7.40 -6.37
CA ASN A 97 -7.80 -8.14 -7.35
C ASN A 97 -6.38 -8.42 -6.84
N SER A 98 -6.24 -8.86 -5.59
CA SER A 98 -4.96 -9.06 -4.90
C SER A 98 -3.95 -9.92 -5.67
N HIS A 99 -4.40 -11.04 -6.25
CA HIS A 99 -3.53 -11.94 -7.03
C HIS A 99 -2.98 -11.29 -8.31
N VAL A 100 -3.80 -10.51 -9.00
CA VAL A 100 -3.38 -9.78 -10.21
C VAL A 100 -2.38 -8.70 -9.85
N MET A 101 -2.63 -7.96 -8.75
CA MET A 101 -1.72 -6.93 -8.26
C MET A 101 -0.37 -7.49 -7.81
N GLN A 102 -0.36 -8.64 -7.14
CA GLN A 102 0.88 -9.35 -6.77
C GLN A 102 1.69 -9.71 -8.00
N TRP A 103 1.08 -10.35 -9.00
CA TRP A 103 1.76 -10.70 -10.26
C TRP A 103 2.27 -9.46 -11.00
N TRP A 104 1.45 -8.41 -11.08
CA TRP A 104 1.79 -7.17 -11.76
C TRP A 104 3.01 -6.49 -11.12
N LEU A 105 3.03 -6.36 -9.79
CA LEU A 105 4.17 -5.79 -9.07
C LEU A 105 5.43 -6.65 -9.21
N GLN A 106 5.32 -7.98 -9.10
CA GLN A 106 6.46 -8.88 -9.28
C GLN A 106 7.13 -8.66 -10.64
N ARG A 107 6.32 -8.52 -11.70
CA ARG A 107 6.81 -8.20 -13.05
C ARG A 107 7.45 -6.81 -13.11
N VAL A 108 6.77 -5.78 -12.62
CA VAL A 108 7.30 -4.40 -12.62
C VAL A 108 8.67 -4.32 -11.93
N PHE A 109 8.82 -4.94 -10.76
CA PHE A 109 10.09 -4.91 -10.03
C PHE A 109 11.16 -5.84 -10.59
N ALA A 110 10.77 -6.92 -11.28
CA ALA A 110 11.73 -7.74 -12.03
C ALA A 110 12.35 -6.95 -13.20
N CYS A 111 11.54 -6.17 -13.91
CA CYS A 111 11.99 -5.40 -15.07
C CYS A 111 12.63 -4.05 -14.68
N ALA A 112 12.25 -3.47 -13.54
CA ALA A 112 12.78 -2.21 -13.04
C ALA A 112 13.16 -2.29 -11.55
N PRO A 113 14.24 -3.00 -11.21
CA PRO A 113 14.63 -3.23 -9.82
C PRO A 113 15.00 -1.94 -9.08
N HIS A 114 15.42 -0.89 -9.79
CA HIS A 114 15.76 0.39 -9.18
C HIS A 114 14.56 1.11 -8.53
N LEU A 115 13.32 0.80 -8.93
CA LEU A 115 12.12 1.28 -8.25
C LEU A 115 12.04 0.77 -6.80
N ALA A 116 12.55 -0.43 -6.53
CA ALA A 116 12.61 -0.98 -5.17
C ALA A 116 13.46 -0.10 -4.25
N ASN A 117 14.52 0.51 -4.77
CA ASN A 117 15.40 1.41 -4.02
C ASN A 117 14.72 2.73 -3.64
N GLN A 118 13.65 3.10 -4.35
CA GLN A 118 12.88 4.31 -4.09
C GLN A 118 11.76 4.09 -3.07
N VAL A 119 11.36 2.83 -2.83
CA VAL A 119 10.27 2.49 -1.88
C VAL A 119 10.50 3.11 -0.48
N PRO A 120 11.72 3.08 0.10
CA PRO A 120 11.96 3.74 1.37
C PRO A 120 11.67 5.25 1.36
N MET A 121 11.74 5.94 0.23
CA MET A 121 11.41 7.38 0.15
C MET A 121 9.92 7.66 0.41
N LEU A 122 9.04 6.66 0.24
CA LEU A 122 7.63 6.80 0.58
C LEU A 122 7.41 6.99 2.08
N HIS A 123 8.34 6.50 2.90
CA HIS A 123 8.35 6.74 4.34
C HIS A 123 8.20 8.23 4.65
N ASP A 124 9.08 9.06 4.11
CA ASP A 124 9.12 10.49 4.41
C ASP A 124 7.87 11.20 3.89
N ILE A 125 7.35 10.76 2.73
CA ILE A 125 6.12 11.30 2.16
C ILE A 125 4.93 11.03 3.09
N PHE A 126 4.77 9.80 3.59
CA PHE A 126 3.66 9.45 4.46
C PHE A 126 3.82 10.01 5.88
N TYR A 127 5.05 10.06 6.40
CA TYR A 127 5.35 10.55 7.75
C TYR A 127 4.94 12.02 7.98
N HIS A 128 5.06 12.86 6.95
CA HIS A 128 4.80 14.30 7.07
C HIS A 128 3.32 14.69 6.91
N VAL A 129 2.42 13.74 6.61
CA VAL A 129 1.02 14.03 6.31
C VAL A 129 0.15 13.91 7.57
N ARG A 130 -0.26 15.05 8.16
CA ARG A 130 -0.93 15.11 9.48
C ARG A 130 -2.37 15.66 9.51
N VAL A 131 -3.08 15.70 8.38
CA VAL A 131 -4.46 16.21 8.31
C VAL A 131 -5.45 15.05 8.17
N LEU A 132 -6.54 15.02 8.95
CA LEU A 132 -7.48 13.88 9.07
C LEU A 132 -7.95 13.26 7.74
N HIS A 133 -8.33 14.08 6.75
CA HIS A 133 -8.72 13.58 5.43
C HIS A 133 -7.56 12.81 4.78
N TYR A 134 -6.36 13.38 4.85
CA TYR A 134 -5.16 12.73 4.37
C TYR A 134 -4.73 11.53 5.23
N VAL A 135 -4.97 11.52 6.54
CA VAL A 135 -4.68 10.35 7.39
C VAL A 135 -5.48 9.14 6.92
N THR A 136 -6.75 9.34 6.55
CA THR A 136 -7.58 8.25 6.01
C THR A 136 -7.03 7.77 4.66
N THR A 137 -6.79 8.68 3.73
CA THR A 137 -6.23 8.36 2.41
C THR A 137 -4.89 7.65 2.50
N VAL A 138 -3.96 8.16 3.32
CA VAL A 138 -2.63 7.58 3.53
C VAL A 138 -2.74 6.20 4.17
N SER A 139 -3.64 6.01 5.13
CA SER A 139 -3.86 4.70 5.76
C SER A 139 -4.34 3.66 4.74
N VAL A 140 -5.27 4.03 3.85
CA VAL A 140 -5.75 3.17 2.77
C VAL A 140 -4.61 2.84 1.79
N GLN A 141 -3.84 3.85 1.37
CA GLN A 141 -2.71 3.68 0.44
C GLN A 141 -1.63 2.76 1.02
N ILE A 142 -1.22 2.97 2.27
CA ILE A 142 -0.23 2.13 2.94
C ILE A 142 -0.74 0.70 3.01
N GLN A 143 -1.98 0.48 3.46
CA GLN A 143 -2.55 -0.85 3.58
C GLN A 143 -2.65 -1.56 2.22
N ALA A 144 -3.02 -0.83 1.17
CA ALA A 144 -3.08 -1.35 -0.18
C ALA A 144 -1.69 -1.78 -0.71
N LEU A 145 -0.65 -0.97 -0.49
CA LEU A 145 0.73 -1.32 -0.84
C LEU A 145 1.19 -2.58 -0.10
N LEU A 146 1.01 -2.63 1.22
CA LEU A 146 1.42 -3.75 2.07
C LEU A 146 0.72 -5.06 1.69
N THR A 147 -0.54 -4.99 1.26
CA THR A 147 -1.29 -6.17 0.80
C THR A 147 -0.81 -6.66 -0.56
N SER A 148 -0.26 -5.76 -1.38
CA SER A 148 0.08 -6.06 -2.77
C SER A 148 1.45 -6.70 -2.93
N HIS A 149 2.46 -6.33 -2.12
CA HIS A 149 3.78 -6.98 -2.18
C HIS A 149 4.61 -6.80 -0.90
N ASP A 150 5.31 -7.85 -0.47
CA ASP A 150 6.06 -7.90 0.80
C ASP A 150 7.19 -6.86 0.87
N MET A 151 7.74 -6.41 -0.27
CA MET A 151 8.79 -5.39 -0.28
C MET A 151 8.36 -4.05 0.33
N PHE A 152 7.06 -3.74 0.31
CA PHE A 152 6.52 -2.51 0.87
C PHE A 152 6.52 -2.51 2.40
N LEU A 153 6.79 -3.66 3.06
CA LEU A 153 7.02 -3.70 4.51
C LEU A 153 8.17 -2.77 4.92
N SER A 154 9.14 -2.55 4.03
CA SER A 154 10.27 -1.64 4.24
C SER A 154 9.86 -0.16 4.42
N ILE A 155 8.64 0.22 4.03
CA ILE A 155 8.09 1.56 4.27
C ILE A 155 7.80 1.75 5.77
N LEU A 156 7.28 0.71 6.44
CA LEU A 156 6.91 0.79 7.86
C LEU A 156 8.14 0.82 8.76
N THR A 157 9.10 -0.06 8.46
CA THR A 157 10.36 -0.18 9.17
C THR A 157 11.47 -0.33 8.15
N PRO A 158 12.48 0.56 8.11
CA PRO A 158 13.53 0.48 7.11
C PRO A 158 14.23 -0.89 7.14
N PRO A 159 14.73 -1.37 5.99
CA PRO A 159 15.21 -2.75 5.80
C PRO A 159 16.50 -3.10 6.59
N LYS A 160 16.96 -2.21 7.48
CA LYS A 160 18.16 -2.35 8.32
C LYS A 160 17.86 -2.28 9.82
N ALA A 161 16.61 -2.33 10.25
CA ALA A 161 16.28 -2.55 11.66
C ALA A 161 16.69 -3.99 12.04
N THR A 162 17.98 -4.19 12.31
CA THR A 162 18.54 -5.44 12.85
C THR A 162 18.18 -5.64 14.31
N ASP A 163 17.54 -4.64 14.93
CA ASP A 163 17.15 -4.61 16.31
C ASP A 163 15.74 -4.01 16.44
N LEU A 164 14.96 -4.53 17.39
CA LEU A 164 13.57 -4.18 17.62
C LEU A 164 13.39 -2.70 17.95
N ASP A 165 14.35 -2.14 18.68
CA ASP A 165 14.34 -0.75 19.15
C ASP A 165 14.30 0.25 17.99
N HIS A 166 14.90 -0.10 16.84
CA HIS A 166 14.90 0.75 15.66
C HIS A 166 13.57 0.69 14.89
N CYS A 167 12.72 -0.32 15.12
CA CYS A 167 11.39 -0.38 14.51
C CYS A 167 10.44 0.65 15.13
N PHE A 168 10.64 1.00 16.40
CA PHE A 168 9.81 1.97 17.15
C PHE A 168 10.53 3.31 17.38
N ASP A 169 11.63 3.56 16.67
CA ASP A 169 12.26 4.89 16.66
C ASP A 169 11.22 5.94 16.22
N GLY A 170 11.24 7.11 16.84
CA GLY A 170 10.36 8.24 16.53
C GLY A 170 10.43 8.68 15.06
N GLN A 171 11.48 8.27 14.35
CA GLN A 171 11.68 8.51 12.92
C GLN A 171 11.10 7.42 12.02
N THR A 172 10.38 6.40 12.53
CA THR A 172 9.73 5.39 11.67
C THR A 172 8.26 5.68 11.42
N LEU A 173 7.79 5.25 10.24
CA LEU A 173 6.38 5.34 9.87
C LEU A 173 5.56 4.39 10.73
N LEU A 174 6.11 3.25 11.15
CA LEU A 174 5.47 2.37 12.13
C LEU A 174 5.18 3.14 13.43
N HIS A 175 6.18 3.83 14.00
CA HIS A 175 5.97 4.65 15.19
C HIS A 175 4.93 5.75 14.95
N ALA A 176 5.01 6.46 13.83
CA ALA A 176 4.03 7.50 13.49
C ALA A 176 2.61 6.94 13.37
N ILE A 177 2.43 5.76 12.78
CA ILE A 177 1.14 5.07 12.67
C ILE A 177 0.62 4.67 14.05
N LEU A 178 1.49 4.21 14.94
CA LEU A 178 1.12 3.84 16.31
C LEU A 178 0.67 5.05 17.14
N VAL A 179 1.42 6.16 17.07
CA VAL A 179 1.04 7.43 17.69
C VAL A 179 -0.27 7.95 17.11
N CYS A 180 -0.42 7.90 15.77
CA CYS A 180 -1.64 8.29 15.10
C CYS A 180 -2.84 7.47 15.61
N TYR A 181 -2.67 6.16 15.78
CA TYR A 181 -3.75 5.29 16.26
C TYR A 181 -4.16 5.57 17.71
N GLU A 182 -3.19 5.69 18.61
CA GLU A 182 -3.45 5.79 20.05
C GLU A 182 -3.74 7.21 20.54
N THR A 183 -3.35 8.23 19.76
CA THR A 183 -3.45 9.64 20.15
C THR A 183 -4.26 10.44 19.15
N ASP A 184 -3.85 10.50 17.88
CA ASP A 184 -4.47 11.40 16.91
C ASP A 184 -5.89 10.96 16.52
N LEU A 185 -6.12 9.68 16.22
CA LEU A 185 -7.44 9.18 15.81
C LEU A 185 -8.51 9.34 16.91
N PRO A 186 -8.26 9.03 18.21
CA PRO A 186 -9.19 9.31 19.29
C PRO A 186 -9.48 10.81 19.47
N LEU A 187 -8.46 11.66 19.37
CA LEU A 187 -8.63 13.12 19.43
C LEU A 187 -9.48 13.63 18.26
N LEU A 188 -9.19 13.14 17.06
CA LEU A 188 -9.94 13.47 15.85
C LEU A 188 -11.38 12.95 15.92
N ASN A 189 -11.63 11.79 16.52
CA ASN A 189 -12.99 11.29 16.74
C ASN A 189 -13.81 12.20 17.66
N LYS A 190 -13.16 12.81 18.68
CA LYS A 190 -13.82 13.75 19.60
C LYS A 190 -14.08 15.12 18.96
N LEU A 191 -13.23 15.54 18.01
CA LEU A 191 -13.28 16.86 17.39
C LEU A 191 -14.05 16.87 16.05
N SER A 192 -14.10 15.74 15.34
CA SER A 192 -14.74 15.57 14.04
C SER A 192 -16.26 15.44 14.18
N ARG A 193 -17.01 16.06 13.27
CA ARG A 193 -18.44 15.78 13.04
C ARG A 193 -18.68 14.68 11.98
N ASN A 194 -17.59 14.16 11.39
CA ASN A 194 -17.63 13.17 10.34
C ASN A 194 -17.28 11.80 10.92
N ASP A 195 -18.32 11.12 11.43
CA ASP A 195 -18.22 9.86 12.18
C ASP A 195 -17.76 8.66 11.34
N LYS A 196 -17.64 8.82 10.01
CA LYS A 196 -17.33 7.72 9.09
C LYS A 196 -15.85 7.54 8.80
N LEU A 197 -15.06 8.62 8.78
CA LEU A 197 -13.65 8.57 8.33
C LEU A 197 -12.72 7.95 9.37
N VAL A 198 -12.93 8.26 10.66
CA VAL A 198 -12.07 7.74 11.74
C VAL A 198 -12.15 6.21 11.84
N PRO A 199 -13.33 5.56 11.81
CA PRO A 199 -13.41 4.10 11.77
C PRO A 199 -12.68 3.47 10.58
N VAL A 200 -12.75 4.09 9.40
CA VAL A 200 -12.05 3.63 8.19
C VAL A 200 -10.54 3.71 8.40
N ALA A 201 -10.03 4.87 8.82
CA ALA A 201 -8.61 5.06 9.11
C ALA A 201 -8.11 4.05 10.17
N ARG A 202 -8.84 3.89 11.28
CA ARG A 202 -8.52 2.89 12.33
C ARG A 202 -8.41 1.49 11.74
N ARG A 203 -9.37 1.07 10.90
CA ARG A 203 -9.35 -0.25 10.26
C ARG A 203 -8.11 -0.46 9.39
N HIS A 204 -7.78 0.47 8.50
CA HIS A 204 -6.63 0.31 7.60
C HIS A 204 -5.28 0.39 8.30
N VAL A 205 -5.17 1.24 9.34
CA VAL A 205 -3.99 1.25 10.22
C VAL A 205 -3.83 -0.09 10.92
N LEU A 206 -4.91 -0.61 11.52
CA LEU A 206 -4.88 -1.87 12.25
C LEU A 206 -4.49 -3.04 11.34
N LEU A 207 -5.02 -3.07 10.11
CA LEU A 207 -4.65 -4.07 9.10
C LEU A 207 -3.17 -3.96 8.68
N SER A 208 -2.66 -2.73 8.52
CA SER A 208 -1.23 -2.50 8.20
C SER A 208 -0.31 -3.02 9.31
N ILE A 209 -0.64 -2.74 10.57
CA ILE A 209 0.10 -3.24 11.73
C ILE A 209 0.00 -4.77 11.82
N GLY A 210 -1.19 -5.33 11.61
CA GLY A 210 -1.41 -6.77 11.61
C GLY A 210 -0.60 -7.51 10.53
N LEU A 211 -0.55 -6.97 9.31
CA LEU A 211 0.28 -7.50 8.22
C LEU A 211 1.77 -7.43 8.57
N TRP A 212 2.23 -6.31 9.15
CA TRP A 212 3.61 -6.17 9.60
C TRP A 212 3.96 -7.19 10.70
N LEU A 213 3.07 -7.40 11.68
CA LEU A 213 3.27 -8.39 12.74
C LEU A 213 3.33 -9.83 12.18
N ASP A 214 2.42 -10.17 11.26
CA ASP A 214 2.41 -11.51 10.65
C ASP A 214 3.67 -11.76 9.81
N LYS A 215 4.06 -10.80 8.96
CA LYS A 215 5.20 -10.96 8.06
C LYS A 215 6.55 -10.87 8.77
N THR A 216 6.66 -10.05 9.82
CA THR A 216 7.93 -9.85 10.55
C THR A 216 8.16 -10.93 11.61
N PHE A 217 7.09 -11.45 12.23
CA PHE A 217 7.20 -12.38 13.35
C PHE A 217 6.48 -13.71 13.10
N LEU A 218 5.16 -13.70 12.91
CA LEU A 218 4.35 -14.94 12.98
C LEU A 218 4.65 -15.93 11.85
N SER A 219 4.87 -15.44 10.64
CA SER A 219 5.24 -16.26 9.48
C SER A 219 6.64 -16.85 9.65
N VAL A 220 7.61 -16.05 10.12
CA VAL A 220 8.98 -16.50 10.43
C VAL A 220 8.97 -17.57 11.51
N LEU A 221 8.18 -17.39 12.57
CA LEU A 221 7.99 -18.38 13.64
C LEU A 221 7.45 -19.72 13.12
N LYS A 222 6.61 -19.69 12.09
CA LYS A 222 6.07 -20.90 11.44
C LYS A 222 7.08 -21.56 10.51
N SER A 223 7.95 -20.79 9.85
CA SER A 223 8.82 -21.29 8.78
C SER A 223 10.26 -21.60 9.21
N ASP A 224 10.81 -20.89 10.20
CA ASP A 224 12.21 -21.00 10.60
C ASP A 224 12.35 -21.20 12.12
N ARG A 225 12.56 -22.46 12.52
CA ARG A 225 12.74 -22.84 13.94
C ARG A 225 14.04 -22.30 14.54
N ALA A 226 15.06 -22.01 13.74
CA ALA A 226 16.35 -21.54 14.26
C ALA A 226 16.27 -20.11 14.79
N GLN A 227 15.36 -19.28 14.24
CA GLN A 227 15.12 -17.91 14.71
C GLN A 227 13.94 -17.81 15.70
N ALA A 228 13.28 -18.92 16.03
CA ALA A 228 11.99 -18.85 16.70
C ALA A 228 12.05 -18.26 18.13
N GLU A 229 13.09 -18.60 18.89
CA GLU A 229 13.30 -18.08 20.25
C GLU A 229 13.49 -16.56 20.24
N GLN A 230 14.48 -16.08 19.47
CA GLN A 230 14.73 -14.64 19.30
C GLN A 230 13.49 -13.89 18.80
N ARG A 231 12.78 -14.43 17.79
CA ARG A 231 11.58 -13.79 17.23
C ARG A 231 10.42 -13.76 18.22
N THR A 232 10.33 -14.73 19.13
CA THR A 232 9.31 -14.76 20.18
C THR A 232 9.57 -13.69 21.22
N ASP A 233 10.80 -13.57 21.71
CA ASP A 233 11.19 -12.53 22.66
C ASP A 233 10.95 -11.13 22.09
N TRP A 234 11.33 -10.95 20.82
CA TRP A 234 11.10 -9.75 20.05
C TRP A 234 9.62 -9.41 19.92
N PHE A 235 8.79 -10.40 19.58
CA PHE A 235 7.35 -10.21 19.45
C PHE A 235 6.70 -9.80 20.78
N PHE A 236 7.05 -10.44 21.89
CA PHE A 236 6.56 -10.03 23.20
C PHE A 236 7.09 -8.66 23.62
N GLY A 237 8.32 -8.32 23.25
CA GLY A 237 8.88 -6.97 23.39
C GLY A 237 8.01 -5.92 22.70
N VAL A 238 7.62 -6.16 21.44
CA VAL A 238 6.68 -5.28 20.71
C VAL A 238 5.38 -5.13 21.49
N LEU A 239 4.72 -6.24 21.83
CA LEU A 239 3.42 -6.19 22.50
C LEU A 239 3.49 -5.44 23.84
N ASN A 240 4.60 -5.61 24.57
CA ASN A 240 4.84 -4.91 25.84
C ASN A 240 5.03 -3.40 25.62
N SER A 241 5.77 -2.98 24.59
CA SER A 241 5.91 -1.57 24.22
C SER A 241 4.57 -0.95 23.81
N LEU A 242 3.74 -1.69 23.07
CA LEU A 242 2.39 -1.24 22.69
C LEU A 242 1.45 -1.13 23.90
N LEU A 243 1.59 -2.01 24.89
CA LEU A 243 0.83 -1.98 26.16
C LEU A 243 1.15 -0.75 27.01
N HIS A 244 2.40 -0.31 27.00
CA HIS A 244 2.93 0.69 27.92
C HIS A 244 3.19 2.05 27.26
N ASN A 245 2.47 2.37 26.17
CA ASN A 245 2.53 3.68 25.56
C ASN A 245 1.94 4.75 26.50
N ALA A 246 2.79 5.38 27.30
CA ALA A 246 2.40 6.29 28.39
C ALA A 246 1.69 7.57 27.91
N ASP A 247 1.85 7.92 26.62
CA ASP A 247 1.28 9.11 26.00
C ASP A 247 -0.02 8.83 25.22
N ALA A 248 -0.55 7.60 25.29
CA ALA A 248 -1.78 7.20 24.61
C ALA A 248 -3.02 7.92 25.20
N SER A 249 -3.88 8.43 24.33
CA SER A 249 -5.16 9.04 24.75
C SER A 249 -6.20 7.99 25.18
N GLU A 250 -6.10 6.77 24.65
CA GLU A 250 -6.91 5.61 25.03
C GLU A 250 -5.97 4.42 25.28
N PRO A 251 -5.44 4.25 26.50
CA PRO A 251 -4.40 3.24 26.78
C PRO A 251 -4.83 1.83 26.35
N ALA A 252 -3.94 1.15 25.64
CA ALA A 252 -4.12 -0.22 25.15
C ALA A 252 -5.30 -0.44 24.19
N SER A 253 -5.85 0.63 23.58
CA SER A 253 -6.93 0.51 22.60
C SER A 253 -6.47 -0.24 21.35
N LEU A 254 -5.25 0.03 20.89
CA LEU A 254 -4.63 -0.66 19.76
C LEU A 254 -4.49 -2.16 20.04
N LEU A 255 -3.97 -2.53 21.22
CA LEU A 255 -3.78 -3.93 21.55
C LEU A 255 -5.13 -4.66 21.63
N SER A 256 -6.14 -4.04 22.23
CA SER A 256 -7.49 -4.63 22.29
C SER A 256 -8.04 -4.92 20.90
N ASP A 257 -7.90 -3.97 19.97
CA ASP A 257 -8.36 -4.12 18.60
C ASP A 257 -7.49 -5.09 17.80
N LEU A 258 -6.18 -5.13 18.02
CA LEU A 258 -5.26 -6.12 17.44
C LEU A 258 -5.59 -7.54 17.90
N CYS A 259 -5.90 -7.73 19.19
CA CYS A 259 -6.32 -9.02 19.74
C CYS A 259 -7.58 -9.54 19.05
N ARG A 260 -8.55 -8.66 18.77
CA ARG A 260 -9.76 -9.01 18.01
C ARG A 260 -9.46 -9.35 16.55
N LEU A 261 -8.59 -8.56 15.90
CA LEU A 261 -8.26 -8.73 14.49
C LEU A 261 -7.47 -10.03 14.24
N LEU A 262 -6.39 -10.23 14.99
CA LEU A 262 -5.47 -11.35 14.83
C LEU A 262 -6.00 -12.65 15.45
N GLN A 263 -7.13 -12.58 16.17
CA GLN A 263 -7.72 -13.70 16.89
C GLN A 263 -6.69 -14.45 17.73
N PHE A 264 -5.82 -13.72 18.44
CA PHE A 264 -4.81 -14.30 19.33
C PHE A 264 -5.47 -15.31 20.28
N LYS A 265 -5.35 -16.59 19.94
CA LYS A 265 -5.78 -17.76 20.70
C LYS A 265 -4.64 -18.76 20.67
#